data_AF-A0A3B8SV45-F1
#
_entry.id   AF-A0A3B8SV45-F1
#
_cell.length_a   1.000
_cell.length_b   1.000
_cell.length_c   1.000
_cell.angle_alpha   90.00
_cell.angle_beta   90.00
_cell.angle_gamma   90.00
#
_symmetry.space_group_name_H-M   'P 1'
#
loop_
_entity.id
_entity.type
_entity.pdbx_description
1 polymer ?
#
loop_
_entity_poly.entity_id
_entity_poly.type
_entity_poly.pdbx_seq_one_letter_code
_entity_poly.pdbx_strand_id
1 'polypeptide(L)'
;HAFHCFCTPAELDAMRAEQMAAKQTPRYDGRCTHLDAAEVDARIARGDDHVVRMRVPTDGECSIHDRLRGLIQIPWAQVDMQILMKADGLPTYHLANVVDDHLM
;
A
#
# COMPACT_ATOMS: atom_id res chain seq x y z
N HIS A 1 -3.56 6.35 -8.48
CA HIS A 1 -4.09 5.89 -7.18
C HIS A 1 -3.41 4.63 -6.64
N ALA A 2 -2.81 3.79 -7.47
CA ALA A 2 -2.05 2.61 -7.05
C ALA A 2 -0.68 2.57 -7.76
N PHE A 3 0.20 1.65 -7.35
CA PHE A 3 1.52 1.41 -7.99
C PHE A 3 1.95 -0.05 -7.84
N HIS A 4 2.80 -0.52 -8.74
CA HIS A 4 3.43 -1.85 -8.66
C HIS A 4 4.59 -1.82 -7.66
N CYS A 5 4.66 -2.83 -6.81
CA CYS A 5 5.73 -3.02 -5.85
C CYS A 5 6.38 -4.38 -6.08
N PHE A 6 7.69 -4.34 -6.32
CA PHE A 6 8.53 -5.52 -6.59
C PHE A 6 9.37 -5.93 -5.38
N CYS A 7 9.03 -5.41 -4.19
CA CYS A 7 9.77 -5.74 -2.97
C CYS A 7 9.50 -7.20 -2.58
N THR A 8 10.58 -7.94 -2.42
CA THR A 8 10.57 -9.30 -1.89
C THR A 8 10.21 -9.32 -0.40
N PRO A 9 9.73 -10.45 0.14
CA PRO A 9 9.50 -10.59 1.58
C PRO A 9 10.74 -10.28 2.42
N ALA A 10 11.92 -10.71 1.96
CA ALA A 10 13.19 -10.48 2.65
C ALA A 10 13.54 -8.98 2.74
N GLU A 11 13.33 -8.21 1.67
CA GLU A 11 13.54 -6.75 1.69
C GLU A 11 12.57 -6.05 2.64
N LEU A 12 11.31 -6.50 2.70
CA LEU A 12 10.31 -5.96 3.62
C LEU A 12 10.63 -6.29 5.08
N ASP A 13 11.16 -7.49 5.35
CA ASP A 13 11.56 -7.89 6.70
C ASP A 13 12.79 -7.09 7.16
N ALA A 14 13.77 -6.88 6.28
CA ALA A 14 14.91 -6.02 6.56
C ALA A 14 14.46 -4.58 6.85
N MET A 15 13.58 -4.02 6.02
CA MET A 15 13.01 -2.68 6.23
C MET A 15 12.30 -2.55 7.58
N ARG A 16 11.50 -3.55 7.98
CA ARG A 16 10.83 -3.55 9.30
C ARG A 16 11.85 -3.63 10.43
N ALA A 17 12.87 -4.48 10.30
CA ALA A 17 13.90 -4.62 11.32
C ALA A 17 14.68 -3.31 11.53
N GLU A 18 15.02 -2.59 10.45
CA GLU A 18 15.66 -1.28 10.49
C GLU A 18 14.78 -0.24 11.21
N GLN A 19 13.49 -0.17 10.86
CA GLN A 19 12.53 0.73 11.49
C GLN A 19 12.38 0.42 12.99
N MET A 20 12.29 -0.85 13.36
CA MET A 20 12.22 -1.27 14.76
C MET A 20 13.49 -0.92 15.55
N ALA A 21 14.67 -1.15 14.97
CA ALA A 21 15.94 -0.77 15.59
C ALA A 21 16.05 0.76 15.81
N ALA A 22 15.48 1.53 14.88
CA ALA A 22 15.35 2.99 14.98
C ALA A 22 14.20 3.47 15.90
N LYS A 23 13.46 2.56 16.56
CA LYS A 23 12.26 2.85 17.38
C LYS A 23 11.16 3.58 16.61
N GLN A 24 11.07 3.34 15.31
CA GLN A 24 10.02 3.85 14.45
C GLN A 24 8.88 2.83 14.35
N THR A 25 7.66 3.31 14.08
CA THR A 25 6.53 2.42 13.77
C THR A 25 6.77 1.73 12.43
N PRO A 26 6.75 0.38 12.38
CA PRO A 26 6.97 -0.34 11.13
C PRO A 26 5.89 -0.03 10.11
N ARG A 27 6.30 0.35 8.89
CA ARG A 27 5.40 0.68 7.77
C ARG A 27 6.12 0.55 6.44
N TYR A 28 5.37 0.48 5.34
CA TYR A 28 5.99 0.56 4.03
C TYR A 28 6.56 1.97 3.80
N ASP A 29 7.79 2.02 3.29
CA ASP A 29 8.53 3.27 3.08
C ASP A 29 8.21 3.96 1.73
N GLY A 30 7.43 3.31 0.87
CA GLY A 30 7.06 3.87 -0.42
C GLY A 30 8.15 3.77 -1.48
N ARG A 31 9.22 2.99 -1.31
CA ARG A 31 10.35 2.96 -2.26
C ARG A 31 9.96 2.68 -3.72
N CYS A 32 8.94 1.85 -3.96
CA CYS A 32 8.47 1.57 -5.32
C CYS A 32 7.54 2.66 -5.90
N THR A 33 7.16 3.68 -5.12
CA THR A 33 6.31 4.77 -5.61
C THR A 33 7.03 5.71 -6.60
N HIS A 34 8.35 5.64 -6.62
CA HIS A 34 9.25 6.46 -7.44
C HIS A 34 9.76 5.73 -8.70
N LEU A 35 9.37 4.46 -8.92
CA LEU A 35 9.72 3.76 -10.16
C LEU A 35 9.07 4.47 -11.35
N ASP A 36 9.86 4.68 -12.41
CA ASP A 36 9.33 5.18 -13.65
C ASP A 36 8.50 4.09 -14.38
N ALA A 37 7.62 4.54 -15.27
CA ALA A 37 6.71 3.63 -15.98
C ALA A 37 7.46 2.62 -16.86
N ALA A 38 8.60 3.02 -17.46
CA ALA A 38 9.35 2.16 -18.35
C ALA A 38 10.01 0.99 -17.60
N GLU A 39 10.55 1.26 -16.41
CA GLU A 39 11.10 0.25 -15.53
C GLU A 39 10.01 -0.69 -15.02
N VAL A 40 8.86 -0.17 -14.62
CA VAL A 40 7.70 -0.99 -14.20
C VAL A 40 7.29 -1.93 -15.32
N ASP A 41 7.10 -1.42 -16.54
CA ASP A 41 6.71 -2.21 -17.71
C ASP A 41 7.76 -3.27 -18.04
N ALA A 42 9.05 -2.92 -17.97
CA ALA A 42 10.14 -3.86 -18.19
C ALA A 42 10.14 -5.00 -17.15
N ARG A 43 9.93 -4.70 -15.86
CA ARG A 43 9.85 -5.73 -14.81
C ARG A 43 8.67 -6.67 -15.01
N ILE A 44 7.51 -6.10 -15.35
CA ILE A 44 6.29 -6.88 -15.63
C ILE A 44 6.53 -7.79 -16.85
N ALA A 45 7.12 -7.26 -17.93
CA ALA A 45 7.42 -8.03 -19.13
C ALA A 45 8.44 -9.17 -18.90
N ARG A 46 9.35 -9.01 -17.93
CA ARG A 46 10.27 -10.07 -17.49
C ARG A 46 9.60 -11.16 -16.65
N GLY A 47 8.38 -10.91 -16.15
CA GLY A 47 7.69 -11.81 -15.23
C GLY A 47 8.16 -11.70 -13.79
N ASP A 48 8.71 -10.54 -13.39
CA ASP A 48 9.11 -10.31 -12.00
C ASP A 48 7.87 -10.33 -11.09
N ASP A 49 7.96 -11.08 -9.98
CA ASP A 49 6.92 -11.13 -8.96
C ASP A 49 6.64 -9.74 -8.39
N HIS A 50 5.37 -9.37 -8.30
CA HIS A 50 4.97 -8.07 -7.82
C HIS A 50 3.59 -8.07 -7.19
N VAL A 51 3.31 -7.04 -6.41
CA VAL A 51 1.99 -6.74 -5.85
C VAL A 51 1.56 -5.35 -6.29
N VAL A 52 0.26 -5.07 -6.24
CA VAL A 52 -0.27 -3.71 -6.45
C VAL A 52 -0.60 -3.11 -5.10
N ARG A 53 -0.05 -1.93 -4.79
CA ARG A 53 -0.27 -1.20 -3.54
C ARG A 53 -1.09 0.08 -3.75
N MET A 54 -1.84 0.46 -2.73
CA MET A 54 -2.53 1.75 -2.67
C MET A 54 -1.52 2.88 -2.47
N ARG A 55 -1.61 3.94 -3.28
CA ARG A 55 -0.88 5.18 -3.06
C ARG A 55 -1.66 6.03 -2.06
N VAL A 56 -1.00 6.41 -0.97
CA VAL A 56 -1.57 7.22 0.11
C VAL A 56 -0.87 8.58 0.14
N PRO A 57 -1.58 9.70 0.40
CA PRO A 57 -0.95 11.00 0.64
C PRO A 57 0.07 10.94 1.78
N THR A 58 1.07 11.82 1.75
CA THR A 58 2.12 11.87 2.79
C THR A 58 1.80 12.87 3.90
N ASP A 59 0.95 13.85 3.62
CA ASP A 59 0.56 14.93 4.53
C ASP A 59 -0.95 15.12 4.58
N GLY A 60 -1.41 15.92 5.55
CA GLY A 60 -2.82 16.19 5.79
C GLY A 60 -3.54 15.08 6.55
N GLU A 61 -4.86 15.09 6.45
CA GLU A 61 -5.75 14.22 7.21
C GLU A 61 -6.80 13.54 6.33
N CYS A 62 -7.06 12.27 6.62
CA CYS A 62 -8.22 11.53 6.16
C CYS A 62 -9.38 11.83 7.13
N SER A 63 -10.42 12.51 6.64
CA SER A 63 -11.62 12.83 7.42
C SER A 63 -12.78 11.92 7.00
N ILE A 64 -13.38 11.23 7.96
CA ILE A 64 -14.48 10.28 7.75
C ILE A 64 -15.61 10.62 8.71
N HIS A 65 -16.83 10.74 8.20
CA HIS A 65 -18.03 10.88 9.04
C HIS A 65 -18.62 9.51 9.33
N ASP A 66 -18.31 8.97 10.50
CA ASP A 66 -18.89 7.73 10.98
C ASP A 66 -20.24 8.00 11.65
N ARG A 67 -21.22 7.10 11.41
CA ARG A 67 -22.59 7.27 11.92
C ARG A 67 -22.68 7.20 13.44
N LEU A 68 -21.82 6.43 14.10
CA LEU A 68 -21.84 6.23 15.55
C LEU A 68 -20.86 7.17 16.26
N ARG A 69 -19.65 7.31 15.72
CA ARG A 69 -18.53 8.04 16.32
C ARG A 69 -18.44 9.50 15.88
N GLY A 70 -19.21 9.92 14.88
CA GLY A 70 -19.15 11.27 14.32
C GLY A 70 -17.92 11.47 13.44
N LEU A 71 -17.35 12.67 13.46
CA LEU A 71 -16.15 13.00 12.67
C LEU A 71 -14.92 12.27 13.23
N ILE A 72 -14.31 11.43 12.40
CA ILE A 72 -13.03 10.77 12.65
C ILE A 72 -11.98 11.41 11.73
N GLN A 73 -10.87 11.87 12.31
CA GLN A 73 -9.74 12.43 11.57
C GLN A 73 -8.50 11.57 11.84
N ILE A 74 -7.89 11.07 10.77
CA ILE A 74 -6.71 10.22 10.82
C ILE A 74 -5.61 10.89 9.98
N PRO A 75 -4.45 11.25 10.56
CA PRO A 75 -3.34 11.76 9.76
C PRO A 75 -2.93 10.76 8.69
N TRP A 76 -2.75 11.21 7.46
CA TRP A 76 -2.36 10.30 6.36
C TRP A 76 -1.02 9.60 6.64
N ALA A 77 -0.15 10.22 7.43
CA ALA A 77 1.09 9.61 7.91
C ALA A 77 0.88 8.32 8.75
N GLN A 78 -0.32 8.07 9.27
CA GLN A 78 -0.65 6.83 10.01
C GLN A 78 -1.28 5.75 9.11
N VAL A 79 -1.60 6.08 7.85
CA VAL A 79 -2.24 5.16 6.91
C VAL A 79 -1.15 4.53 6.03
N ASP A 80 -1.03 3.20 6.08
CA ASP A 80 -0.01 2.48 5.32
C ASP A 80 -0.41 2.28 3.84
N MET A 81 0.59 2.10 2.98
CA MET A 81 0.40 1.78 1.55
C MET A 81 0.13 0.28 1.37
N GLN A 82 -1.10 -0.09 1.71
CA GLN A 82 -1.58 -1.47 1.77
C GLN A 82 -1.55 -2.16 0.41
N ILE A 83 -1.42 -3.48 0.42
CA ILE A 83 -1.56 -4.31 -0.78
C ILE A 83 -3.03 -4.39 -1.18
N LEU A 84 -3.34 -4.08 -2.43
CA LEU A 84 -4.64 -4.22 -3.06
C LEU A 84 -4.76 -5.52 -3.85
N MET A 85 -3.71 -5.87 -4.60
CA MET A 85 -3.60 -7.13 -5.36
C MET A 85 -2.35 -7.89 -4.96
N LYS A 86 -2.50 -9.17 -4.66
CA LYS A 86 -1.39 -10.09 -4.37
C LYS A 86 -0.70 -10.53 -5.67
N ALA A 87 0.47 -11.17 -5.54
CA ALA A 87 1.25 -11.67 -6.67
C ALA A 87 0.56 -12.82 -7.44
N ASP A 88 -0.36 -13.54 -6.77
CA ASP A 88 -1.21 -14.56 -7.40
C ASP A 88 -2.37 -13.97 -8.21
N GLY A 89 -2.46 -12.64 -8.34
CA GLY A 89 -3.51 -11.95 -9.09
C GLY A 89 -4.85 -11.87 -8.34
N LEU A 90 -4.92 -12.32 -7.08
CA LEU A 90 -6.14 -12.20 -6.27
C LEU A 90 -6.15 -10.89 -5.47
N PRO A 91 -7.32 -10.23 -5.35
CA PRO A 91 -7.46 -9.04 -4.52
C PRO A 91 -7.31 -9.38 -3.03
N THR A 92 -6.89 -8.39 -2.24
CA THR A 92 -7.01 -8.45 -0.78
C THR A 92 -8.44 -8.15 -0.35
N TYR A 93 -8.75 -8.44 0.92
CA TYR A 93 -10.03 -8.10 1.54
C TYR A 93 -10.41 -6.62 1.28
N HIS A 94 -9.47 -5.69 1.46
CA HIS A 94 -9.76 -4.26 1.33
C HIS A 94 -10.21 -3.86 -0.08
N LEU A 95 -9.61 -4.42 -1.13
CA LEU A 95 -10.04 -4.12 -2.50
C LEU A 95 -11.34 -4.84 -2.83
N ALA A 96 -11.44 -6.14 -2.51
CA ALA A 96 -12.60 -6.95 -2.84
C ALA A 96 -13.89 -6.38 -2.22
N ASN A 97 -13.88 -6.04 -0.92
CA ASN A 97 -15.08 -5.55 -0.25
C ASN A 97 -15.57 -4.22 -0.82
N VAL A 98 -14.65 -3.27 -1.08
CA VAL A 98 -15.05 -1.95 -1.61
C VAL A 98 -15.62 -2.07 -3.02
N VAL A 99 -15.12 -3.00 -3.83
CA VAL A 99 -15.66 -3.27 -5.17
C VAL A 99 -17.02 -3.96 -5.07
N ASP A 100 -17.17 -4.96 -4.20
CA ASP A 100 -18.44 -5.66 -4.01
C ASP A 100 -19.54 -4.73 -3.45
N ASP A 101 -19.22 -3.90 -2.45
CA ASP A 101 -20.13 -2.88 -1.89
C ASP A 101 -20.53 -1.82 -2.94
N HIS A 102 -19.71 -1.59 -3.97
CA HIS A 102 -20.06 -0.67 -5.06
C HIS A 102 -21.02 -1.32 -6.08
N LEU A 103 -20.93 -2.63 -6.27
CA LEU A 103 -21.69 -3.37 -7.26
C LEU A 103 -23.01 -3.94 -6.74
N MET A 104 -23.24 -3.91 -5.43
CA MET A 104 -24.46 -4.39 -4.75
C MET A 104 -25.24 -3.26 -4.11
#